data_AF-A0A645IFP6-F1
#
_entry.id   AF-A0A645IFP6-F1
#
_cell.length_a   1.000
_cell.length_b   1.000
_cell.length_c   1.000
_cell.angle_alpha   90.00
_cell.angle_beta   90.00
_cell.angle_gamma   90.00
#
_symmetry.space_group_name_H-M   'P 1'
#
loop_
_entity.id
_entity.type
_entity.pdbx_description
1 polymer ?
#
loop_
_entity_poly.entity_id
_entity_poly.type
_entity_poly.pdbx_seq_one_letter_code
_entity_poly.pdbx_strand_id
1 'polypeptide(L)'
;MINGIVNAEFICGKAEEELPKLLEQGVTADVVILDPPRSGCDPALLDAVASAEPDRIVYISCDPATQARDIRILAGKGYRFVEAQPVDMFPHTGHVECVIMMTYCGSKDK
;
A
#
# COMPACT_ATOMS: atom_id res chain seq x y z
N MET A 1 4.57 -18.69 -16.65
CA MET A 1 3.90 -18.77 -15.33
C MET A 1 3.57 -20.23 -15.01
N ILE A 2 3.89 -20.71 -13.81
CA ILE A 2 3.67 -22.11 -13.40
C ILE A 2 2.20 -22.38 -13.01
N ASN A 3 1.47 -21.33 -12.61
CA ASN A 3 0.12 -21.43 -12.04
C ASN A 3 -1.04 -21.22 -13.05
N GLY A 4 -0.75 -21.08 -14.34
CA GLY A 4 -1.80 -20.83 -15.36
C GLY A 4 -2.51 -19.48 -15.26
N ILE A 5 -2.00 -18.54 -14.45
CA ILE A 5 -2.49 -17.17 -14.36
C ILE A 5 -2.16 -16.44 -15.67
N VAL A 6 -3.11 -15.67 -16.20
CA VAL A 6 -2.98 -14.94 -17.48
C VAL A 6 -3.25 -13.44 -17.35
N ASN A 7 -3.71 -13.00 -16.19
CA ASN A 7 -4.12 -11.62 -15.88
C ASN A 7 -3.21 -10.98 -14.82
N ALA A 8 -1.93 -11.37 -14.79
CA ALA A 8 -0.91 -10.78 -13.93
C ALA A 8 0.25 -10.29 -14.79
N GLU A 9 0.61 -9.03 -14.60
CA GLU A 9 1.76 -8.40 -15.24
C GLU A 9 2.79 -8.06 -14.18
N PHE A 10 4.08 -8.23 -14.51
CA PHE A 10 5.19 -7.94 -13.60
C PHE A 10 6.08 -6.91 -14.24
N ILE A 11 6.36 -5.84 -13.50
CA ILE A 11 7.20 -4.74 -13.93
C ILE A 11 8.42 -4.70 -13.01
N CYS A 12 9.61 -4.71 -13.60
CA CYS A 12 10.86 -4.62 -12.85
C CYS A 12 11.29 -3.16 -12.78
N GLY A 13 11.17 -2.56 -11.59
CA GLY A 13 11.54 -1.18 -11.34
C GLY A 13 11.18 -0.77 -9.92
N LYS A 14 11.52 0.47 -9.56
CA LYS A 14 11.11 1.04 -8.27
C LYS A 14 9.65 1.45 -8.33
N ALA A 15 8.89 1.13 -7.30
CA ALA A 15 7.44 1.39 -7.30
C ALA A 15 7.13 2.90 -7.41
N GLU A 16 7.93 3.75 -6.78
CA GLU A 16 7.83 5.21 -6.84
C GLU A 16 8.16 5.79 -8.23
N GLU A 17 8.81 5.03 -9.11
CA GLU A 17 9.12 5.43 -10.49
C GLU A 17 8.18 4.80 -11.52
N GLU A 18 7.76 3.55 -11.31
CA GLU A 18 6.92 2.79 -12.26
C GLU A 18 5.42 3.08 -12.09
N LEU A 19 4.93 3.26 -10.87
CA LEU A 19 3.51 3.54 -10.65
C LEU A 19 3.06 4.83 -11.36
N PRO A 20 3.78 5.97 -11.27
CA PRO A 20 3.42 7.17 -12.03
C PRO A 20 3.33 6.95 -13.54
N LYS A 21 4.26 6.17 -14.13
CA LYS A 21 4.24 5.87 -15.58
C LYS A 21 2.99 5.09 -15.98
N LEU A 22 2.54 4.16 -15.14
CA LEU A 22 1.30 3.41 -15.37
C LEU A 22 0.08 4.32 -15.32
N LEU A 23 0.03 5.24 -14.35
CA LEU A 23 -1.05 6.22 -14.26
C LEU A 23 -1.09 7.13 -15.50
N GLU A 24 0.06 7.59 -15.99
CA GLU A 24 0.18 8.36 -17.25
C GLU A 24 -0.32 7.59 -18.48
N GLN A 25 -0.18 6.26 -18.47
CA GLN A 25 -0.70 5.37 -19.51
C GLN A 25 -2.21 5.09 -19.36
N GLY A 26 -2.86 5.67 -18.35
CA GLY A 26 -4.29 5.52 -18.10
C GLY A 26 -4.65 4.26 -17.31
N VAL A 27 -3.67 3.57 -16.71
CA VAL A 27 -3.94 2.48 -15.76
C VAL A 27 -4.53 3.07 -14.49
N THR A 28 -5.60 2.45 -14.00
CA THR A 28 -6.24 2.81 -12.73
C THR A 28 -6.21 1.63 -11.77
N ALA A 29 -6.20 1.91 -10.47
CA ALA A 29 -6.23 0.88 -9.43
C ALA A 29 -7.41 1.12 -8.48
N ASP A 30 -8.28 0.11 -8.32
CA ASP A 30 -9.31 0.15 -7.29
C ASP A 30 -8.73 -0.17 -5.89
N VAL A 31 -7.67 -0.98 -5.86
CA VAL A 31 -7.00 -1.44 -4.64
C VAL A 31 -5.49 -1.43 -4.83
N VAL A 32 -4.77 -0.94 -3.82
CA VAL A 32 -3.31 -1.05 -3.73
C VAL A 32 -2.93 -1.88 -2.51
N ILE A 33 -1.99 -2.82 -2.70
CA ILE A 33 -1.41 -3.63 -1.63
C ILE A 33 0.04 -3.20 -1.45
N LEU A 34 0.43 -2.86 -0.22
CA LEU A 34 1.78 -2.47 0.15
C LEU A 34 2.35 -3.51 1.11
N ASP A 35 3.53 -4.04 0.79
CA ASP A 35 4.33 -4.93 1.65
C ASP A 35 5.80 -4.46 1.59
N PRO A 36 6.15 -3.36 2.28
CA PRO A 36 7.46 -2.75 2.22
C PRO A 36 8.45 -3.40 3.20
N PRO A 37 9.77 -3.13 3.06
CA PRO A 37 10.75 -3.50 4.07
C PRO A 37 10.48 -2.80 5.42
N ARG A 38 11.20 -3.20 6.48
CA ARG A 38 11.06 -2.67 7.85
C ARG A 38 11.09 -1.13 7.97
N SER A 39 11.77 -0.44 7.06
CA SER A 39 11.84 1.02 7.01
C SER A 39 10.50 1.70 6.65
N GLY A 40 9.50 0.93 6.21
CA GLY A 40 8.26 1.42 5.63
C GLY A 40 8.42 1.81 4.16
N CYS A 41 7.41 2.49 3.62
CA CYS A 41 7.42 3.00 2.25
C CYS A 41 8.31 4.26 2.14
N ASP A 42 8.88 4.45 0.94
CA ASP A 42 9.43 5.76 0.58
C ASP A 42 8.28 6.80 0.51
N PRO A 43 8.45 8.02 1.03
CA PRO A 43 7.43 9.07 0.91
C PRO A 43 6.95 9.30 -0.53
N ALA A 44 7.82 9.20 -1.53
CA ALA A 44 7.47 9.35 -2.94
C ALA A 44 6.50 8.23 -3.40
N LEU A 45 6.64 7.02 -2.86
CA LEU A 45 5.69 5.93 -3.13
C LEU A 45 4.32 6.23 -2.52
N LEU A 46 4.27 6.73 -1.28
CA LEU A 46 2.99 7.12 -0.64
C LEU A 46 2.28 8.23 -1.42
N ASP A 47 3.05 9.18 -1.97
CA ASP A 47 2.53 10.24 -2.84
C ASP A 47 1.97 9.69 -4.16
N ALA A 48 2.69 8.76 -4.79
CA ALA A 48 2.25 8.10 -6.02
C ALA A 48 1.00 7.25 -5.80
N VAL A 49 0.93 6.48 -4.70
CA VAL A 49 -0.24 5.68 -4.33
C VAL A 49 -1.46 6.57 -4.07
N ALA A 50 -1.28 7.70 -3.38
CA ALA A 50 -2.40 8.61 -3.16
C ALA A 50 -2.89 9.25 -4.46
N SER A 51 -1.98 9.59 -5.39
CA SER A 51 -2.32 10.11 -6.72
C SER A 51 -3.05 9.10 -7.60
N ALA A 52 -2.83 7.80 -7.37
CA ALA A 52 -3.60 6.74 -8.02
C ALA A 52 -5.06 6.67 -7.52
N GLU A 53 -5.38 7.34 -6.41
CA GLU A 53 -6.71 7.39 -5.78
C GLU A 53 -7.45 6.03 -5.65
N PRO A 54 -6.78 4.93 -5.24
CA PRO A 54 -7.49 3.69 -4.99
C PRO A 54 -8.56 3.85 -3.90
N ASP A 55 -9.66 3.14 -4.05
CA ASP A 55 -10.72 3.11 -3.04
C ASP A 55 -10.22 2.46 -1.73
N ARG A 56 -9.25 1.54 -1.83
CA ARG A 56 -8.68 0.81 -0.70
C ARG A 56 -7.17 0.67 -0.78
N ILE A 57 -6.51 0.87 0.36
CA ILE A 57 -5.11 0.50 0.57
C ILE A 57 -5.06 -0.61 1.62
N VAL A 58 -4.38 -1.71 1.31
CA VAL A 58 -4.05 -2.78 2.25
C VAL A 58 -2.55 -2.71 2.52
N TYR A 59 -2.17 -2.37 3.74
CA TYR A 59 -0.78 -2.19 4.16
C TYR A 59 -0.38 -3.33 5.08
N ILE A 60 0.59 -4.14 4.65
CA ILE A 60 1.21 -5.25 5.40
C ILE A 60 2.56 -4.74 5.94
N SER A 61 2.87 -5.03 7.20
CA SER A 61 4.14 -4.58 7.81
C SER A 61 4.57 -5.48 8.95
N CYS A 62 5.87 -5.79 8.96
CA CYS A 62 6.57 -6.43 10.08
C CYS A 62 7.07 -5.44 11.16
N ASP A 63 6.87 -4.14 10.95
CA ASP A 63 7.21 -3.07 11.89
C ASP A 63 6.01 -2.11 12.07
N PRO A 64 5.26 -2.23 13.18
CA PRO A 64 4.11 -1.36 13.44
C PRO A 64 4.44 0.13 13.59
N ALA A 65 5.69 0.48 13.94
CA ALA A 65 6.05 1.87 14.18
C ALA A 65 6.21 2.65 12.86
N THR A 66 6.92 2.06 11.89
CA THR A 66 7.02 2.66 10.55
C THR A 66 5.70 2.58 9.79
N GLN A 67 4.90 1.53 9.99
CA GLN A 67 3.54 1.43 9.48
C GLN A 67 2.64 2.58 9.98
N ALA A 68 2.68 2.89 11.29
CA ALA A 68 1.91 3.98 11.87
C ALA A 68 2.32 5.36 11.32
N ARG A 69 3.61 5.58 11.04
CA ARG A 69 4.11 6.79 10.36
C ARG A 69 3.47 6.93 8.97
N ASP A 70 3.48 5.86 8.19
CA ASP A 70 3.01 5.88 6.80
C ASP A 70 1.49 6.03 6.72
N ILE A 71 0.75 5.38 7.62
CA ILE A 71 -0.70 5.57 7.79
C ILE A 71 -1.03 7.03 8.09
N ARG A 72 -0.23 7.71 8.92
CA ARG A 72 -0.45 9.13 9.22
C ARG A 72 -0.27 10.00 7.96
N ILE A 73 0.72 9.68 7.13
CA ILE A 73 0.94 10.37 5.85
C ILE A 73 -0.24 10.16 4.92
N LEU A 74 -0.67 8.90 4.72
CA LEU A 74 -1.83 8.56 3.90
C LEU A 74 -3.14 9.19 4.44
N ALA A 75 -3.27 9.29 5.76
CA ALA A 75 -4.41 9.96 6.37
C ALA A 75 -4.47 11.46 6.01
N GLY A 76 -3.31 12.12 5.96
CA GLY A 76 -3.20 13.49 5.45
C GLY A 76 -3.53 13.65 3.96
N LYS A 77 -3.64 12.54 3.21
CA LYS A 77 -3.95 12.48 1.78
C LYS A 77 -5.38 11.99 1.49
N GLY A 78 -6.26 12.03 2.49
CA GLY A 78 -7.68 11.71 2.32
C GLY A 78 -8.05 10.26 2.59
N TYR A 79 -7.14 9.44 3.11
CA TYR A 79 -7.46 8.08 3.54
C TYR A 79 -7.86 8.03 5.00
N ARG A 80 -8.71 7.07 5.35
CA ARG A 80 -9.09 6.80 6.74
C ARG A 80 -8.71 5.38 7.11
N PHE A 81 -8.11 5.21 8.28
CA PHE A 81 -7.92 3.91 8.90
C PHE A 81 -9.27 3.23 9.16
N VAL A 82 -9.38 1.95 8.80
CA VAL A 82 -10.60 1.16 9.05
C VAL A 82 -10.36 0.10 10.10
N GLU A 83 -9.37 -0.77 9.90
CA GLU A 83 -9.08 -1.88 10.80
C GLU A 83 -7.61 -2.28 10.75
N ALA A 84 -7.16 -2.95 11.81
CA ALA A 84 -5.84 -3.55 11.95
C ALA A 84 -5.98 -5.00 12.43
N GLN A 85 -5.23 -5.91 11.81
CA GLN A 85 -5.14 -7.31 12.19
C GLN A 85 -3.66 -7.68 12.41
N PRO A 86 -3.21 -7.80 13.66
CA PRO A 86 -1.92 -8.41 13.98
C PRO A 86 -1.92 -9.89 13.61
N VAL A 87 -0.79 -10.40 13.14
CA VAL A 87 -0.58 -11.81 12.78
C VAL A 87 0.73 -12.27 13.43
N ASP A 88 0.65 -13.36 14.20
CA ASP A 88 1.85 -13.99 14.77
C ASP A 88 2.53 -14.88 13.71
N MET A 89 3.29 -14.24 12.83
CA MET A 89 4.06 -14.94 11.80
C MET A 89 5.36 -15.53 12.35
N PHE A 90 5.83 -15.04 13.50
CA PHE A 90 7.09 -15.44 14.13
C PHE A 90 6.90 -15.72 15.63
N PRO A 91 6.27 -16.86 15.98
CA PRO A 91 6.02 -17.22 17.36
C PRO A 91 7.31 -17.27 18.18
N HIS A 92 7.20 -16.91 19.46
CA HIS A 92 8.33 -16.86 20.41
C HIS A 92 9.39 -15.79 20.10
N THR A 93 9.06 -14.80 19.26
CA THR A 93 9.89 -13.61 19.03
C THR A 93 9.17 -12.34 19.47
N GLY A 94 9.85 -11.19 19.41
CA GLY A 94 9.23 -9.88 19.61
C GLY A 94 8.63 -9.28 18.33
N HIS A 95 8.65 -10.00 17.21
CA HIS A 95 8.12 -9.50 15.94
C HIS A 95 6.60 -9.56 15.92
N VAL A 96 5.97 -8.55 15.31
CA VAL A 96 4.53 -8.50 15.07
C VAL A 96 4.33 -8.12 13.62
N GLU A 97 3.74 -9.03 12.85
CA GLU A 97 3.21 -8.71 11.53
C GLU A 97 1.84 -8.05 11.71
N CYS A 98 1.52 -7.03 10.93
CA CYS A 98 0.24 -6.32 11.05
C CYS A 98 -0.27 -5.92 9.67
N VAL A 99 -1.53 -6.26 9.40
CA VAL A 99 -2.24 -5.84 8.19
C VAL A 99 -3.20 -4.73 8.56
N ILE A 100 -3.16 -3.62 7.83
CA ILE A 100 -4.05 -2.47 8.02
C ILE A 100 -4.81 -2.18 6.73
N MET A 101 -6.12 -1.97 6.85
CA MET A 101 -6.95 -1.50 5.76
C MET A 101 -7.25 0.00 5.93
N MET A 102 -7.06 0.75 4.86
CA MET A 102 -7.48 2.15 4.74
C MET A 102 -8.42 2.33 3.56
N THR A 103 -9.36 3.26 3.67
CA THR A 103 -10.31 3.61 2.59
C THR A 103 -10.20 5.08 2.23
N TYR A 104 -10.30 5.41 0.95
CA TYR A 104 -10.39 6.80 0.52
C TYR A 104 -11.68 7.47 1.04
N CYS A 105 -11.57 8.70 1.53
CA CYS A 105 -12.66 9.49 2.11
C CYS A 105 -12.72 10.92 1.53
N GLY A 106 -11.85 11.25 0.58
CA GLY A 106 -11.95 12.51 -0.17
C GLY A 106 -13.22 12.54 -1.03
N SER A 107 -13.76 13.74 -1.29
CA SER A 107 -14.82 13.87 -2.29
C SER A 107 -14.25 13.52 -3.66
N LYS A 108 -14.81 12.51 -4.32
CA LYS A 108 -14.56 12.22 -5.74
C LYS A 108 -15.27 13.27 -6.61
N ASP A 109 -15.00 14.54 -6.38
CA ASP A 109 -15.41 15.60 -7.30
C ASP A 109 -14.33 15.66 -8.39
N LYS A 110 -14.55 14.88 -9.46
CA LYS A 110 -13.83 14.97 -10.73
C LYS A 110 -14.45 16.08 -11.60
#